data_AF-A0A644UI12-F1
#
_entry.id   AF-A0A644UI12-F1
#
_cell.length_a   1.000
_cell.length_b   1.000
_cell.length_c   1.000
_cell.angle_alpha   90.00
_cell.angle_beta   90.00
_cell.angle_gamma   90.00
#
_symmetry.space_group_name_H-M   'P 1'
#
loop_
_entity.id
_entity.type
_entity.pdbx_description
1 polymer ?
#
loop_
_entity_poly.entity_id
_entity_poly.type
_entity_poly.pdbx_seq_one_letter_code
_entity_poly.pdbx_strand_id
1 'polypeptide(L)' 'MFEKPFRLSRTSPTRYIMAVERYHWPFDDPSKFTGSEEEVMAKIRVVRDQIKKAVMEFIARDN' A
#
# COMPACT_ATOMS: atom_id res chain seq x y z
N MET A 1 49.54 9.21 -22.41
CA MET A 1 48.22 8.54 -22.28
C MET A 1 48.39 7.39 -21.32
N PHE A 2 47.93 7.51 -20.08
CA PHE A 2 47.50 6.44 -19.17
C PHE A 2 47.11 7.13 -17.87
N GLU A 3 45.81 7.35 -17.71
CA GLU A 3 45.21 8.00 -16.55
C GLU A 3 45.46 7.17 -15.29
N LYS A 4 45.84 7.84 -14.20
CA LYS A 4 46.13 7.20 -12.90
C LYS A 4 44.86 6.53 -12.35
N PRO A 5 44.96 5.38 -11.67
CA PRO A 5 43.79 4.67 -11.16
C PRO A 5 43.08 5.50 -10.09
N PHE A 6 41.78 5.68 -10.30
CA PHE A 6 40.82 6.22 -9.36
C PHE A 6 40.92 5.45 -8.04
N ARG A 7 41.58 6.05 -7.03
CA ARG A 7 41.67 5.49 -5.69
C ARG A 7 40.32 5.69 -5.01
N LEU A 8 39.49 4.65 -5.02
CA LEU A 8 38.27 4.59 -4.22
C LEU A 8 38.65 4.78 -2.74
N SER A 9 38.32 5.94 -2.17
CA SER A 9 38.35 6.13 -0.72
C SER A 9 37.25 5.26 -0.11
N ARG A 10 37.60 4.48 0.92
CA ARG A 10 36.71 3.53 1.61
C ARG A 10 35.67 4.20 2.51
N THR A 11 35.06 5.30 2.08
CA THR A 11 34.07 6.05 2.85
C THR A 11 32.98 6.60 1.93
N SER A 12 32.26 5.72 1.24
CA SER A 12 30.95 6.06 0.69
C SER A 12 29.91 5.30 1.49
N PRO A 13 29.16 5.96 2.40
CA PRO A 13 28.15 5.29 3.19
C PRO A 13 26.97 4.95 2.28
N THR A 14 26.92 3.68 1.94
CA THR A 14 25.79 2.85 1.55
C THR A 14 24.44 3.57 1.39
N ARG A 15 23.92 3.55 0.16
CA ARG A 15 22.54 3.88 -0.20
C ARG A 15 21.58 3.00 0.61
N TYR A 16 20.91 3.56 1.61
CA TYR A 16 19.93 2.84 2.42
C TYR A 16 18.69 2.56 1.56
N ILE A 17 18.58 1.35 1.03
CA ILE A 17 17.35 0.88 0.37
C ILE A 17 16.38 0.43 1.46
N MET A 18 15.50 1.32 1.91
CA MET A 18 14.41 0.93 2.80
C MET A 18 13.44 0.05 2.02
N ALA A 19 13.36 -1.23 2.38
CA ALA A 19 12.30 -2.11 1.91
C ALA A 19 10.99 -1.67 2.60
N VAL A 20 9.96 -1.39 1.81
CA VAL A 20 8.63 -1.00 2.29
C VAL A 20 7.64 -2.07 1.86
N GLU A 21 6.88 -2.61 2.81
CA GLU A 21 5.78 -3.50 2.51
C GLU A 21 4.56 -2.69 2.03
N ARG A 22 3.97 -3.12 0.91
CA ARG A 22 2.77 -2.50 0.34
C ARG A 22 1.67 -3.53 0.27
N TYR A 23 0.54 -3.22 0.92
CA TYR A 23 -0.66 -4.05 0.86
C TYR A 23 -1.63 -3.47 -0.17
N HIS A 24 -2.16 -4.32 -1.04
CA HIS A 24 -3.18 -3.97 -2.02
C HIS A 24 -4.52 -4.56 -1.58
N TRP A 25 -5.48 -3.71 -1.23
CA TRP A 25 -6.83 -4.11 -0.84
C TRP A 25 -7.83 -3.65 -1.90
N PRO A 26 -8.28 -4.54 -2.80
CA PRO A 26 -9.24 -4.20 -3.83
C PRO A 26 -10.64 -4.13 -3.23
N PHE A 27 -11.15 -2.91 -3.06
CA PHE A 27 -12.55 -2.64 -2.71
C PHE A 27 -13.26 -1.95 -3.88
N ASP A 28 -14.57 -2.12 -3.93
CA ASP A 28 -15.39 -1.41 -4.90
C ASP A 28 -15.45 0.09 -4.58
N ASP A 29 -15.40 0.92 -5.62
CA ASP A 29 -15.44 2.39 -5.52
C ASP A 29 -16.89 2.88 -5.38
N PRO A 30 -17.28 3.49 -4.24
CA PRO A 30 -18.62 4.03 -4.02
C PRO A 30 -19.10 4.98 -5.11
N SER A 31 -18.18 5.72 -5.73
CA SER A 31 -18.50 6.74 -6.75
C SER A 31 -19.01 6.13 -8.05
N LYS A 32 -18.79 4.83 -8.27
CA LYS A 32 -19.26 4.09 -9.45
C LYS A 32 -20.61 3.45 -9.26
N PHE A 33 -21.17 3.49 -8.05
CA PHE A 33 -22.46 2.88 -7.78
C PHE A 33 -23.58 3.69 -8.39
N THR A 34 -24.46 2.98 -9.08
CA THR A 34 -25.68 3.50 -9.69
C THR A 34 -26.88 2.68 -9.21
N GLY A 35 -28.07 3.29 -9.26
CA GLY A 35 -29.32 2.71 -8.76
C GLY A 35 -30.13 3.72 -7.94
N SER A 36 -31.10 3.23 -7.18
CA SER A 36 -31.82 4.04 -6.19
C SER A 36 -30.90 4.42 -5.02
N GLU A 37 -31.28 5.42 -4.23
CA GLU A 37 -30.52 5.81 -3.04
C GLU A 37 -30.35 4.64 -2.07
N GLU A 38 -31.40 3.84 -1.87
CA GLU A 38 -31.39 2.65 -1.02
C GLU A 38 -30.41 1.58 -1.53
N GLU A 39 -30.38 1.34 -2.84
CA GLU A 39 -29.47 0.37 -3.46
C GLU A 39 -28.01 0.82 -3.35
N VAL A 40 -27.74 2.10 -3.61
CA VAL A 40 -26.40 2.69 -3.46
C VAL A 40 -25.95 2.61 -2.01
N MET A 41 -26.80 3.01 -1.06
CA MET A 41 -26.51 2.94 0.36
C MET A 41 -26.29 1.51 0.86
N ALA A 42 -27.03 0.53 0.32
CA ALA A 42 -26.79 -0.87 0.62
C ALA A 42 -25.39 -1.32 0.16
N LYS A 43 -24.99 -0.99 -1.07
CA LYS A 43 -23.65 -1.31 -1.60
C LYS A 43 -22.53 -0.65 -0.80
N ILE A 44 -22.70 0.63 -0.42
CA ILE A 44 -21.72 1.36 0.40
C ILE A 44 -21.53 0.68 1.77
N ARG A 45 -22.62 0.24 2.42
CA ARG A 45 -22.54 -0.46 3.71
C ARG A 45 -21.76 -1.76 3.59
N VAL A 46 -21.95 -2.51 2.50
CA VAL A 46 -21.18 -3.74 2.23
C VAL A 46 -19.69 -3.44 2.12
N VAL A 47 -19.29 -2.43 1.32
CA VAL A 47 -17.87 -2.06 1.17
C VAL A 47 -17.26 -1.61 2.51
N ARG A 48 -17.99 -0.79 3.28
CA ARG A 48 -17.55 -0.37 4.62
C ARG A 48 -17.28 -1.57 5.52
N ASP A 49 -18.17 -2.56 5.52
CA ASP A 49 -18.04 -3.74 6.36
C ASP A 49 -16.88 -4.66 5.90
N GLN A 50 -16.63 -4.74 4.59
CA GLN A 50 -15.44 -5.39 4.04
C GLN A 50 -14.14 -4.71 4.50
N ILE A 51 -14.06 -3.38 4.43
CA ILE A 51 -12.90 -2.60 4.90
C ILE A 51 -12.68 -2.86 6.39
N LYS A 52 -13.75 -2.79 7.19
CA LYS A 52 -13.68 -3.05 8.64
C LYS A 52 -13.10 -4.43 8.92
N LYS A 53 -13.59 -5.46 8.21
CA LYS A 53 -13.09 -6.83 8.36
C LYS A 53 -11.61 -6.94 8.01
N ALA A 54 -11.18 -6.40 6.87
CA ALA A 54 -9.79 -6.45 6.44
C ALA A 54 -8.84 -5.76 7.44
N VAL A 55 -9.23 -4.60 7.97
CA VAL A 55 -8.46 -3.88 9.01
C VAL A 55 -8.37 -4.70 10.30
N MET A 56 -9.47 -5.32 10.73
CA MET A 56 -9.46 -6.16 11.94
C MET A 56 -8.57 -7.39 11.78
N GLU A 57 -8.62 -8.05 10.61
CA GLU A 57 -7.75 -9.19 10.29
C GLU A 57 -6.27 -8.78 10.24
N PHE A 58 -5.97 -7.60 9.67
CA PHE A 58 -4.63 -7.04 9.64
C PHE A 58 -4.07 -6.80 11.04
N ILE A 59 -4.84 -6.12 11.90
CA ILE A 59 -4.44 -5.86 13.30
C ILE A 59 -4.28 -7.17 14.09
N ALA A 60 -5.15 -8.16 13.85
CA ALA A 60 -5.06 -9.45 14.55
C ALA A 60 -3.85 -10.28 14.11
N ARG A 61 -3.36 -10.11 12.88
CA ARG A 61 -2.16 -10.80 12.37
C ARG A 61 -0.87 -10.22 12.95
N ASP A 62 -0.83 -8.91 13.19
CA ASP A 62 0.38 -8.19 13.61
C ASP A 62 0.56 -8.10 15.14
N ASN A 63 -0.39 -8.63 15.93
CA ASN A 63 -0.26 -8.86 17.37
C ASN A 63 0.25 -10.27 17.67
#